data_AF-A0A0F7PSF7-F1
#
_entry.id   AF-A0A0F7PSF7-F1
#
_cell.length_a   1.000
_cell.length_b   1.000
_cell.length_c   1.000
_cell.angle_alpha   90.00
_cell.angle_beta   90.00
_cell.angle_gamma   90.00
#
_symmetry.space_group_name_H-M   'P 1'
#
loop_
_entity.id
_entity.type
_entity.pdbx_description
1 polymer ?
#
loop_
_entity_poly.entity_id
_entity_poly.type
_entity_poly.pdbx_seq_one_letter_code
_entity_poly.pdbx_strand_id
1 'polypeptide(L)'
;MKVTNDGETTIGILYSLPEYTRKFVLAHELGHVVEHANNSTTFYRAFMSGYDIPKIEAEANRFAFHLLLSNLDINESFNKYDFVKSYGLPEELARFVTI
;
A
#
# COMPACT_ATOMS: atom_id res chain seq x y z
N MET A 1 6.60 -4.10 7.19
CA MET A 1 6.28 -4.51 8.57
C MET A 1 6.36 -3.28 9.45
N LYS A 2 5.30 -2.98 10.19
CA LYS A 2 5.30 -1.98 11.27
C LYS A 2 5.50 -2.65 12.63
N VAL A 3 6.25 -2.01 13.52
CA VAL A 3 6.41 -2.39 14.92
C VAL A 3 6.19 -1.16 15.78
N THR A 4 5.29 -1.25 16.75
CA THR A 4 4.99 -0.16 17.68
C THR A 4 5.47 -0.56 19.07
N ASN A 5 6.34 0.25 19.67
CA ASN A 5 6.83 0.07 21.04
C ASN A 5 6.98 1.45 21.72
N ASP A 6 6.57 1.57 22.98
CA ASP A 6 6.77 2.77 23.82
C ASP A 6 6.41 4.13 23.16
N GLY A 7 5.33 4.16 22.37
CA GLY A 7 4.86 5.38 21.67
C GLY A 7 5.57 5.68 20.35
N GLU A 8 6.55 4.86 19.95
CA GLU A 8 7.25 4.97 18.68
C GLU A 8 6.78 3.86 17.72
N THR A 9 6.69 4.20 16.43
CA THR A 9 6.40 3.23 15.37
C THR A 9 7.54 3.18 14.37
N THR A 10 8.11 1.99 14.19
CA THR A 10 9.15 1.70 13.19
C THR A 10 8.53 1.00 11.99
N ILE A 11 8.85 1.47 10.79
CA ILE A 11 8.48 0.82 9.52
C ILE A 11 9.72 0.15 8.91
N GLY A 12 9.65 -1.17 8.75
CA GLY A 12 10.64 -1.98 8.06
C GLY A 12 10.18 -2.36 6.65
N ILE A 13 11.05 -2.12 5.66
CA ILE A 13 10.86 -2.50 4.25
C ILE A 13 12.07 -3.30 3.75
N LEU A 14 11.83 -4.24 2.82
CA LEU A 14 12.91 -5.01 2.20
C LEU A 14 13.65 -4.14 1.17
N TYR A 15 14.95 -3.95 1.38
CA TYR A 15 15.78 -3.15 0.49
C TYR A 15 15.88 -3.74 -0.92
N SER A 16 15.81 -5.07 -1.05
CA SER A 16 15.92 -5.81 -2.32
C SER A 16 14.71 -5.68 -3.24
N LEU A 17 13.61 -5.07 -2.79
CA LEU A 17 12.46 -4.82 -3.66
C LEU A 17 12.78 -3.76 -4.72
N PRO A 18 12.22 -3.89 -5.93
CA PRO A 18 12.29 -2.83 -6.94
C PRO A 18 11.81 -1.49 -6.39
N GLU A 19 12.39 -0.39 -6.85
CA GLU A 19 12.16 0.94 -6.25
C GLU A 19 10.67 1.30 -6.15
N TYR A 20 9.90 1.15 -7.23
CA TYR A 20 8.47 1.46 -7.23
C TYR A 20 7.68 0.53 -6.31
N THR A 21 7.95 -0.77 -6.35
CA THR A 21 7.32 -1.73 -5.42
C THR A 21 7.61 -1.34 -3.97
N ARG A 22 8.84 -0.92 -3.68
CA ARG A 22 9.24 -0.45 -2.35
C ARG A 22 8.53 0.83 -1.94
N LYS A 23 8.29 1.78 -2.87
CA LYS A 23 7.46 2.97 -2.62
C LYS A 23 6.03 2.59 -2.25
N PHE A 24 5.43 1.63 -2.96
CA PHE A 24 4.11 1.13 -2.62
C PHE A 24 4.06 0.49 -1.22
N VAL A 25 4.98 -0.42 -0.94
CA VAL A 25 5.05 -1.08 0.38
C VAL A 25 5.24 -0.05 1.49
N LEU A 26 6.11 0.96 1.29
CA LEU A 26 6.29 2.02 2.28
C LEU A 26 5.01 2.82 2.51
N ALA A 27 4.29 3.20 1.45
CA ALA A 27 3.02 3.91 1.55
C ALA A 27 1.92 3.06 2.23
N HIS A 28 1.90 1.75 1.96
CA HIS A 28 0.99 0.80 2.61
C HIS A 28 1.24 0.70 4.11
N GLU A 29 2.49 0.52 4.52
CA GLU A 29 2.85 0.47 5.94
C GLU A 29 2.57 1.80 6.64
N LEU A 30 2.74 2.93 5.95
CA LEU A 30 2.34 4.23 6.47
C LEU A 30 0.82 4.31 6.66
N GLY A 31 0.03 3.79 5.73
CA GLY A 31 -1.43 3.70 5.88
C GLY A 31 -1.84 2.94 7.13
N HIS A 32 -1.12 1.88 7.47
CA HIS A 32 -1.33 1.19 8.73
C HIS A 32 -0.96 2.01 9.98
N VAL A 33 0.00 2.92 9.90
CA VAL A 33 0.35 3.82 11.01
C VAL A 33 -0.72 4.90 11.17
N VAL A 34 -1.18 5.48 10.05
CA VAL A 34 -2.14 6.59 10.04
C VAL A 34 -3.56 6.11 10.38
N GLU A 35 -4.05 5.08 9.70
CA GLU A 35 -5.46 4.64 9.81
C GLU A 35 -5.66 3.57 10.90
N HIS A 36 -4.59 2.89 11.33
CA HIS A 36 -4.68 1.68 12.15
C HIS A 36 -3.66 1.65 13.30
N ALA A 37 -3.41 2.80 13.93
CA ALA A 37 -2.42 2.98 15.00
C ALA A 37 -2.58 2.01 16.18
N ASN A 38 -3.83 1.65 16.55
CA ASN A 38 -4.13 0.75 17.68
C ASN A 38 -4.14 -0.74 17.31
N ASN A 39 -3.97 -1.08 16.03
CA ASN A 39 -3.95 -2.46 15.56
C ASN A 39 -2.51 -2.89 15.29
N SER A 40 -1.95 -3.72 16.19
CA SER A 40 -0.67 -4.41 16.01
C SER A 40 -0.84 -5.55 15.01
N THR A 41 -1.21 -5.23 13.77
CA THR A 41 -1.43 -6.24 12.73
C THR A 41 -0.11 -6.56 12.05
N THR A 42 0.53 -7.61 12.54
CA THR A 42 1.66 -8.28 11.90
C THR A 42 1.17 -9.13 10.71
N PHE A 43 0.52 -8.54 9.70
CA PHE A 43 0.03 -9.32 8.57
C PHE A 43 1.00 -9.30 7.40
N TYR A 44 2.08 -10.06 7.61
CA TYR A 44 3.02 -10.42 6.55
C TYR A 44 2.28 -11.25 5.48
N ARG A 45 2.22 -10.73 4.24
CA ARG A 45 1.91 -11.41 2.95
C ARG A 45 0.49 -11.38 2.37
N ALA A 46 -0.56 -10.96 3.08
CA ALA A 46 -1.93 -11.07 2.53
C ALA A 46 -2.38 -9.88 1.65
N PHE A 47 -1.65 -8.76 1.64
CA PHE A 47 -2.09 -7.57 0.88
C PHE A 47 -1.94 -7.67 -0.64
N MET A 48 -1.09 -8.57 -1.15
CA MET A 48 -0.76 -8.64 -2.58
C MET A 48 -1.59 -9.66 -3.38
N SER A 49 -2.21 -10.65 -2.75
CA SER A 49 -2.85 -11.74 -3.51
C SER A 49 -4.00 -12.39 -2.74
N GLY A 50 -5.18 -12.47 -3.39
CA GLY A 50 -6.36 -13.15 -2.88
C GLY A 50 -7.67 -12.37 -3.12
N TYR A 51 -8.77 -13.11 -3.27
CA TYR A 51 -10.11 -12.52 -3.33
C TYR A 51 -10.53 -11.96 -1.96
N ASP A 52 -10.16 -12.62 -0.87
CA ASP A 52 -10.42 -12.20 0.51
C ASP A 52 -9.23 -11.47 1.12
N ILE A 53 -9.09 -10.18 0.77
CA ILE A 53 -8.15 -9.29 1.47
C ILE A 53 -8.83 -8.76 2.74
N PRO A 54 -8.21 -8.91 3.93
CA PRO A 54 -8.76 -8.37 5.17
C PRO A 54 -9.05 -6.87 5.07
N LYS A 55 -10.09 -6.39 5.75
CA LYS A 55 -10.50 -4.99 5.70
C LYS A 55 -9.35 -4.00 5.95
N ILE A 56 -8.54 -4.26 6.97
CA ILE A 56 -7.37 -3.43 7.35
C ILE A 56 -6.32 -3.38 6.23
N GLU A 57 -6.07 -4.49 5.54
CA GLU A 57 -5.13 -4.56 4.41
C GLU A 57 -5.70 -3.84 3.17
N ALA A 58 -7.01 -3.94 2.95
CA ALA A 58 -7.71 -3.23 1.90
C ALA A 58 -7.70 -1.71 2.12
N GLU A 59 -7.90 -1.26 3.35
CA GLU A 59 -7.83 0.15 3.75
C GLU A 59 -6.40 0.70 3.57
N ALA A 60 -5.38 -0.03 4.02
CA ALA A 60 -3.98 0.33 3.80
C ALA A 60 -3.59 0.37 2.31
N ASN A 61 -4.08 -0.56 1.48
CA ASN A 61 -3.90 -0.52 0.02
C ASN A 61 -4.52 0.73 -0.61
N ARG A 62 -5.74 1.12 -0.19
CA ARG A 62 -6.39 2.34 -0.68
C ARG A 62 -5.61 3.59 -0.27
N PHE A 63 -5.17 3.65 0.98
CA PHE A 63 -4.31 4.73 1.48
C PHE A 63 -3.04 4.86 0.64
N ALA A 64 -2.35 3.74 0.39
CA ALA A 64 -1.12 3.72 -0.40
C ALA A 64 -1.33 4.29 -1.80
N PHE A 65 -2.37 3.85 -2.52
CA PHE A 65 -2.65 4.36 -3.85
C PHE A 65 -3.06 5.83 -3.83
N HIS A 66 -3.91 6.25 -2.89
CA HIS A 66 -4.29 7.64 -2.74
C HIS A 66 -3.07 8.55 -2.55
N LEU A 67 -2.15 8.16 -1.66
CA LEU A 67 -0.92 8.90 -1.42
C LEU A 67 -0.02 8.96 -2.66
N LEU A 68 0.17 7.84 -3.36
CA LEU A 68 1.02 7.81 -4.56
C LEU A 68 0.42 8.60 -5.74
N LEU A 69 -0.91 8.62 -5.84
CA LEU A 69 -1.64 9.38 -6.85
C LEU A 69 -1.70 10.87 -6.56
N SER A 70 -1.58 11.30 -5.30
CA SER A 70 -1.65 12.72 -4.92
C SER A 70 -0.60 13.61 -5.60
N ASN A 71 0.49 13.02 -6.10
CA ASN A 71 1.56 13.72 -6.82
C ASN A 71 1.45 13.59 -8.35
N LEU A 72 0.37 13.00 -8.87
CA LEU A 72 0.19 12.77 -10.30
C LEU A 72 -0.92 13.67 -10.86
N ASP A 73 -0.68 14.20 -12.05
CA ASP A 73 -1.70 14.90 -12.82
C ASP A 73 -2.57 13.85 -13.54
N ILE A 74 -3.69 13.51 -12.92
CA ILE A 74 -4.62 12.52 -13.45
C ILE A 74 -5.50 13.20 -14.51
N ASN A 75 -5.36 12.75 -15.75
CA ASN A 75 -6.18 13.18 -16.88
C ASN A 75 -6.95 12.00 -17.49
N GLU A 76 -7.69 12.25 -18.56
CA GLU A 76 -8.53 11.26 -19.25
C GLU A 76 -7.77 10.03 -19.79
N SER A 77 -6.44 10.14 -19.97
CA SER A 77 -5.58 9.02 -20.41
C SER A 77 -5.10 8.15 -19.25
N PHE A 78 -5.43 8.48 -17.99
CA PHE A 78 -5.00 7.70 -16.85
C PHE A 78 -5.62 6.30 -16.86
N ASN A 79 -4.77 5.28 -16.79
CA ASN A 79 -5.18 3.89 -16.68
C ASN A 79 -4.65 3.30 -15.37
N LYS A 80 -5.57 2.95 -14.47
CA LYS A 80 -5.23 2.39 -13.15
C LYS A 80 -4.47 1.06 -13.23
N TYR A 81 -4.70 0.25 -14.26
CA TYR A 81 -4.02 -1.03 -14.45
C TYR A 81 -2.56 -0.81 -14.87
N ASP A 82 -2.33 0.11 -15.82
CA ASP A 82 -0.97 0.49 -16.22
C ASP A 82 -0.20 1.12 -15.06
N PHE A 83 -0.88 1.97 -14.26
CA PHE A 83 -0.31 2.54 -13.05
C PHE A 83 0.11 1.45 -12.06
N VAL A 84 -0.78 0.52 -11.70
CA VAL A 84 -0.46 -0.58 -10.78
C VAL A 84 0.69 -1.44 -11.32
N LYS A 85 0.65 -1.78 -12.61
CA LYS A 85 1.70 -2.57 -13.27
C LYS A 85 3.05 -1.84 -13.28
N SER A 86 3.07 -0.52 -13.43
CA SER A 86 4.31 0.28 -13.37
C SER A 86 5.01 0.20 -12.01
N TYR A 87 4.26 -0.12 -10.94
CA TYR A 87 4.80 -0.38 -9.60
C TYR A 87 5.25 -1.84 -9.38
N GLY A 88 5.18 -2.69 -10.41
CA GLY A 88 5.50 -4.11 -10.31
C GLY A 88 4.49 -4.89 -9.46
N LEU A 89 3.25 -4.40 -9.37
CA LEU A 89 2.20 -4.96 -8.53
C LEU A 89 1.22 -5.84 -9.34
N PRO A 90 0.54 -6.79 -8.68
CA PRO A 90 -0.51 -7.58 -9.31
C PRO A 90 -1.68 -6.69 -9.76
N GLU A 91 -2.22 -6.98 -10.94
CA GLU A 91 -3.28 -6.19 -11.59
C GLU A 91 -4.54 -6.09 -10.71
N GLU A 92 -4.82 -7.11 -9.90
CA GLU A 92 -5.99 -7.16 -9.01
C GLU A 92 -6.01 -6.02 -7.99
N LEU A 93 -4.84 -5.44 -7.67
CA LEU A 93 -4.74 -4.29 -6.77
C LEU A 93 -5.32 -3.01 -7.38
N ALA A 94 -5.57 -2.96 -8.69
CA ALA A 94 -6.27 -1.85 -9.35
C ALA A 94 -7.71 -1.65 -8.82
N ARG A 95 -8.28 -2.61 -8.07
CA ARG A 95 -9.55 -2.42 -7.36
C ARG A 95 -9.47 -1.44 -6.18
N PHE A 96 -8.26 -1.15 -5.70
CA PHE A 96 -8.01 -0.20 -4.61
C PHE A 96 -7.57 1.18 -5.09
N VAL A 97 -7.35 1.35 -6.40
CA VAL A 97 -7.12 2.66 -7.01
C VAL A 97 -8.45 3.39 -7.14
N THR A 98 -8.62 4.46 -6.37
CA THR A 98 -9.74 5.39 -6.46
C THR A 98 -9.24 6.74 -6.97
N ILE A 99 -9.92 7.25 -8.00
CA ILE A 99 -9.65 8.50 -8.72
C ILE A 99 -10.80 9.45 -8.45
#